data_AF-A0A7X9HRI0-F1
#
_entry.id   AF-A0A7X9HRI0-F1
#
_cell.length_a   1.000
_cell.length_b   1.000
_cell.length_c   1.000
_cell.angle_alpha   90.00
_cell.angle_beta   90.00
_cell.angle_gamma   90.00
#
_symmetry.space_group_name_H-M   'P 1'
#
loop_
_entity.id
_entity.type
_entity.pdbx_description
1 polymer ?
#
loop_
_entity_poly.entity_id
_entity_poly.type
_entity_poly.pdbx_seq_one_letter_code
_entity_poly.pdbx_strand_id
1 'polypeptide(L)'
;MKTIIEPFKIKSVEPIRFTTREERKKIIENAGYNPFLIHADDVLIDLLTDSGTSAMSSDQWAGIMRGDESYAGAKSFYAFESAVKKITG
;
A
#
# COMPACT_ATOMS: atom_id res chain seq x y z
N MET A 1 -16.73 17.48 -15.00
CA MET A 1 -16.29 17.93 -13.65
C MET A 1 -14.77 18.06 -13.71
N LYS A 2 -14.17 19.24 -13.48
CA LYS A 2 -12.72 19.46 -13.71
C LYS A 2 -11.85 19.23 -12.46
N THR A 3 -12.47 19.09 -11.30
CA THR A 3 -11.81 18.71 -10.03
C THR A 3 -12.51 17.49 -9.48
N ILE A 4 -11.75 16.46 -9.16
CA ILE A 4 -12.21 15.28 -8.42
C ILE A 4 -11.96 15.58 -6.95
N ILE A 5 -12.99 15.50 -6.13
CA ILE A 5 -12.85 15.49 -4.66
C ILE A 5 -12.77 14.03 -4.27
N GLU A 6 -11.73 13.65 -3.52
CA GLU A 6 -11.56 12.27 -3.06
C GLU A 6 -12.80 11.84 -2.26
N PRO A 7 -13.46 10.72 -2.64
CA PRO A 7 -14.66 10.25 -1.95
C PRO A 7 -14.33 9.52 -0.63
N PHE A 8 -13.27 9.95 0.05
CA PHE A 8 -12.79 9.41 1.32
C PHE A 8 -12.06 10.49 2.12
N LYS A 9 -11.85 10.25 3.41
CA LYS A 9 -11.02 11.09 4.30
C LYS A 9 -9.81 10.30 4.78
N ILE A 10 -8.70 10.99 5.00
CA ILE A 10 -7.49 10.41 5.59
C ILE A 10 -7.80 9.95 7.02
N LYS A 11 -7.58 8.66 7.30
CA LYS A 11 -7.73 8.08 8.65
C LYS A 11 -6.42 8.09 9.44
N SER A 12 -5.31 7.89 8.75
CA SER A 12 -3.94 7.78 9.26
C SER A 12 -2.95 8.18 8.17
N VAL A 13 -1.72 8.54 8.54
CA VAL A 13 -0.64 8.89 7.61
C VAL A 13 0.62 8.09 7.93
N GLU A 14 1.44 7.86 6.91
CA GLU A 14 2.81 7.37 7.05
C GLU A 14 3.79 8.55 6.88
N PRO A 15 4.76 8.76 7.79
CA PRO A 15 5.75 9.81 7.65
C PRO A 15 6.62 9.61 6.41
N ILE A 16 6.92 10.71 5.70
CA ILE A 16 7.85 10.71 4.57
C ILE A 16 9.09 11.54 4.88
N ARG A 17 10.25 11.10 4.38
CA ARG A 17 11.52 11.81 4.54
C ARG A 17 11.77 12.75 3.36
N PHE A 18 12.02 14.02 3.65
CA PHE A 18 12.42 14.99 2.63
C PHE A 18 13.92 14.92 2.38
N THR A 19 14.30 14.42 1.21
CA THR A 19 15.69 14.51 0.71
C THR A 19 15.96 15.84 0.01
N THR A 20 17.19 16.30 0.10
CA THR A 20 17.72 17.35 -0.77
C THR A 20 18.06 16.77 -2.14
N ARG A 21 18.23 17.65 -3.13
CA ARG A 21 18.66 17.24 -4.47
C ARG A 21 20.05 16.58 -4.45
N GLU A 22 20.98 17.09 -3.64
CA GLU A 22 22.34 16.56 -3.56
C GLU A 22 22.40 15.18 -2.91
N GLU A 23 21.55 14.93 -1.90
CA GLU A 23 21.38 13.58 -1.34
C GLU A 23 20.86 12.62 -2.41
N ARG A 24 19.81 13.00 -3.15
CA ARG A 24 19.24 12.13 -4.20
C ARG A 24 20.26 11.77 -5.29
N LYS A 25 21.15 12.70 -5.68
CA LYS A 25 22.23 12.41 -6.64
C LYS A 25 23.15 11.30 -6.13
N LYS A 26 23.60 11.40 -4.87
CA LYS A 26 24.46 10.37 -4.26
C LYS A 26 23.73 9.03 -4.12
N ILE A 27 22.45 9.06 -3.75
CA ILE A 27 21.62 7.86 -3.62
C ILE A 27 21.51 7.14 -4.97
N ILE A 28 21.17 7.84 -6.06
CA ILE A 28 21.02 7.21 -7.38
C ILE A 28 22.37 6.75 -7.95
N GLU A 29 23.46 7.46 -7.69
CA GLU A 29 24.82 7.05 -8.06
C GLU A 29 25.22 5.75 -7.34
N ASN A 30 25.02 5.68 -6.03
CA ASN A 30 25.30 4.49 -5.22
C ASN A 30 24.43 3.29 -5.63
N ALA A 31 23.20 3.55 -6.09
CA ALA A 31 22.29 2.55 -6.63
C ALA A 31 22.65 2.11 -8.07
N GLY A 32 23.78 2.57 -8.63
CA GLY A 32 24.18 2.24 -10.01
C GLY A 32 23.18 2.74 -11.05
N TYR A 33 22.51 3.86 -10.76
CA TYR A 33 21.43 4.43 -11.56
C TYR A 33 20.21 3.52 -11.76
N ASN A 34 20.04 2.52 -10.90
CA ASN A 34 18.87 1.64 -10.88
C ASN A 34 17.94 1.97 -9.69
N PRO A 35 16.76 2.58 -9.90
CA PRO A 35 15.83 2.91 -8.84
C PRO A 35 15.34 1.70 -8.01
N PHE A 36 15.35 0.48 -8.56
CA PHE A 36 15.01 -0.73 -7.81
C PHE A 36 15.96 -1.00 -6.63
N LEU A 37 17.15 -0.40 -6.63
CA LEU A 37 18.15 -0.56 -5.58
C LEU A 37 18.15 0.59 -4.56
N ILE A 38 17.23 1.55 -4.68
CA ILE A 38 17.08 2.66 -3.74
C ILE A 38 16.27 2.17 -2.53
N HIS A 39 16.72 2.54 -1.32
CA HIS A 39 15.98 2.26 -0.09
C HIS A 39 14.68 3.08 -0.04
N ALA A 40 13.57 2.49 0.43
CA ALA A 40 12.27 3.15 0.44
C ALA A 40 12.28 4.48 1.23
N ASP A 41 12.99 4.54 2.37
CA ASP A 41 13.14 5.77 3.18
C ASP A 41 13.81 6.95 2.44
N ASP A 42 14.40 6.71 1.27
CA ASP A 42 15.04 7.72 0.42
C ASP A 42 14.12 8.23 -0.70
N VAL A 43 12.96 7.60 -0.88
CA VAL A 43 11.97 7.89 -1.92
C VAL A 43 10.84 8.75 -1.31
N LEU A 44 10.67 9.96 -1.83
CA LEU A 44 9.66 10.90 -1.33
C LEU A 44 8.23 10.52 -1.79
N ILE A 45 8.09 10.09 -3.04
CA ILE A 45 6.85 9.61 -3.64
C ILE A 45 7.24 8.38 -4.44
N ASP A 46 6.79 7.20 -3.99
CA ASP A 46 7.08 5.94 -4.67
C ASP A 46 5.96 5.62 -5.65
N LEU A 47 6.33 5.58 -6.94
CA LEU A 47 5.46 5.24 -8.07
C LEU A 47 5.99 4.02 -8.83
N LEU A 48 6.84 3.21 -8.20
CA LEU A 48 7.47 2.07 -8.85
C LEU A 48 6.46 0.99 -9.24
N THR A 49 5.44 0.77 -8.42
CA THR A 49 4.36 -0.21 -8.68
C THR A 49 3.08 0.14 -7.94
N ASP A 50 1.94 -0.33 -8.46
CA ASP A 50 0.64 -0.36 -7.79
C ASP A 50 0.38 -1.69 -7.05
N SER A 51 1.28 -2.67 -7.16
CA SER A 51 1.15 -3.98 -6.56
C SER A 51 1.49 -3.95 -5.07
N GLY A 52 0.45 -4.04 -4.22
CA GLY A 52 0.62 -4.10 -2.76
C GLY A 52 0.88 -2.74 -2.08
N THR A 53 0.86 -1.63 -2.82
CA THR A 53 1.14 -0.27 -2.33
C THR A 53 -0.13 0.55 -2.06
N SER A 54 -1.31 -0.09 -2.06
CA SER A 54 -2.58 0.56 -1.79
C SER A 54 -2.80 0.86 -0.30
N ALA A 55 -3.48 1.96 0.02
CA ALA A 55 -3.93 2.24 1.39
C ALA A 55 -5.26 1.52 1.69
N MET A 56 -5.30 0.74 2.77
CA MET A 56 -6.52 0.06 3.24
C MET A 56 -7.45 1.01 4.02
N SER A 57 -8.76 0.74 3.93
CA SER A 57 -9.77 1.43 4.72
C SER A 57 -9.75 1.02 6.21
N SER A 58 -10.44 1.78 7.07
CA SER A 58 -10.62 1.39 8.48
C SER A 58 -11.33 0.05 8.64
N ASP A 59 -12.22 -0.32 7.71
CA ASP A 59 -12.97 -1.57 7.77
C ASP A 59 -12.08 -2.77 7.44
N GLN A 60 -11.14 -2.59 6.51
CA GLN A 60 -10.13 -3.60 6.20
C GLN A 60 -9.18 -3.80 7.39
N TRP A 61 -8.71 -2.73 8.03
CA TRP A 61 -7.95 -2.82 9.28
C TRP A 61 -8.72 -3.52 10.40
N ALA A 62 -10.03 -3.26 10.54
CA ALA A 62 -10.88 -4.00 11.48
C ALA A 62 -11.06 -5.47 11.08
N GLY A 63 -10.98 -5.80 9.80
CA GLY A 63 -10.92 -7.17 9.29
C GLY A 63 -9.66 -7.89 9.74
N ILE A 64 -8.49 -7.24 9.66
CA ILE A 64 -7.20 -7.78 10.13
C ILE A 64 -7.28 -8.13 11.62
N MET A 65 -7.84 -7.25 12.45
CA MET A 65 -7.98 -7.50 13.90
C MET A 65 -8.95 -8.63 14.25
N ARG A 66 -9.76 -9.09 13.30
CA ARG A 66 -10.73 -10.19 13.45
C ARG A 66 -10.30 -11.45 12.70
N GLY A 67 -9.02 -11.56 12.34
CA GLY A 67 -8.46 -12.72 11.65
C GLY A 67 -8.80 -14.03 12.35
N ASP A 68 -9.21 -15.03 11.56
CA ASP A 68 -9.41 -16.41 12.01
C ASP A 68 -8.21 -17.23 11.52
N GLU A 69 -7.30 -17.54 12.45
CA GLU A 69 -6.04 -18.27 12.19
C GLU A 69 -6.20 -19.79 12.32
N SER A 70 -7.44 -20.29 12.24
CA SER A 70 -7.72 -21.73 12.28
C SER A 70 -7.06 -22.45 11.09
N TYR A 71 -6.41 -23.58 11.38
CA TYR A 71 -5.69 -24.37 10.37
C TYR A 71 -6.59 -24.89 9.22
N ALA A 72 -7.86 -25.19 9.51
CA ALA A 72 -8.83 -25.62 8.52
C ALA A 72 -10.21 -25.03 8.82
N GLY A 73 -10.92 -24.62 7.77
CA GLY A 73 -12.29 -24.11 7.89
C GLY A 73 -12.39 -22.69 8.48
N ALA A 74 -11.36 -21.86 8.32
CA ALA A 74 -11.37 -20.49 8.80
C ALA A 74 -12.55 -19.67 8.23
N LYS A 75 -13.21 -18.90 9.09
CA LYS A 75 -14.34 -18.03 8.71
C LYS A 75 -13.93 -16.98 7.67
N SER A 76 -12.68 -16.50 7.74
CA SER A 76 -12.08 -15.55 6.79
C SER A 76 -12.05 -16.09 5.36
N PHE A 77 -11.75 -17.39 5.19
CA PHE A 77 -11.76 -18.05 3.88
C PHE A 77 -13.16 -18.06 3.26
N TYR A 78 -14.18 -18.48 4.02
CA TYR A 78 -15.55 -18.52 3.49
C TYR A 78 -16.11 -17.12 3.18
N ALA A 79 -15.73 -16.11 3.95
CA ALA A 79 -16.05 -14.72 3.63
C ALA A 79 -15.41 -14.26 2.31
N PHE A 80 -14.12 -14.58 2.11
CA PHE A 80 -13.41 -14.32 0.86
C PHE A 80 -14.05 -15.05 -0.32
N GLU A 81 -14.27 -16.35 -0.21
CA GLU A 81 -14.89 -17.18 -1.24
C GLU A 81 -16.25 -16.63 -1.65
N SER A 82 -17.10 -16.29 -0.67
CA SER A 82 -18.42 -15.70 -0.94
C SER A 82 -18.32 -14.35 -1.65
N ALA A 83 -17.33 -13.51 -1.30
CA ALA A 83 -17.13 -12.21 -1.94
C ALA A 83 -16.67 -12.37 -3.39
N VAL A 84 -15.72 -13.27 -3.66
CA VAL A 84 -15.26 -13.58 -5.02
C VAL A 84 -16.42 -14.07 -5.87
N LYS A 85 -17.12 -15.13 -5.45
CA LYS A 85 -18.30 -15.67 -6.17
C LYS A 85 -19.36 -14.61 -6.45
N LYS A 86 -19.61 -13.71 -5.49
CA LYS A 86 -20.58 -12.62 -5.66
C LYS A 86 -20.15 -11.60 -6.73
N ILE A 87 -18.86 -11.31 -6.83
CA ILE A 87 -18.32 -10.28 -7.74
C ILE A 87 -18.05 -10.86 -9.13
N THR A 88 -17.55 -12.09 -9.19
CA THR A 88 -17.03 -12.70 -10.43
C THR A 88 -17.94 -13.75 -11.05
N GLY A 89 -18.97 -14.21 -10.34
CA GLY A 89 -19.67 -15.47 -10.66
C GLY A 89 -18.91 -16.70 -10.20
#